data_AF-A0A413G4Q8-F1
#
_entry.id   AF-A0A413G4Q8-F1
#
_cell.length_a   1.000
_cell.length_b   1.000
_cell.length_c   1.000
_cell.angle_alpha   90.00
_cell.angle_beta   90.00
_cell.angle_gamma   90.00
#
_symmetry.space_group_name_H-M   'P 1'
#
loop_
_entity.id
_entity.type
_entity.pdbx_description
1 polymer ?
#
loop_
_entity_poly.entity_id
_entity_poly.type
_entity_poly.pdbx_seq_one_letter_code
_entity_poly.pdbx_strand_id
1 'polypeptide(L)' 'MANQDIKLEAAGAGVKLWQIADKLGIMDTNFSRKLRKELSTEEKEHIRQIIAELKGGAANG' A
#
# COMPACT_ATOMS: atom_id res chain seq x y z
N MET A 1 -15.71 1.07 0.21
CA MET A 1 -14.74 1.69 -0.71
C MET A 1 -14.06 0.57 -1.51
N ALA A 2 -13.63 0.81 -2.75
CA ALA A 2 -12.77 -0.15 -3.45
C ALA A 2 -11.45 -0.35 -2.65
N ASN A 3 -10.86 -1.55 -2.73
CA ASN A 3 -9.57 -1.91 -2.13
C ASN A 3 -9.43 -1.63 -0.62
N GLN A 4 -10.52 -1.75 0.13
CA GLN A 4 -10.50 -1.57 1.58
C GLN A 4 -9.66 -2.64 2.28
N ASP A 5 -9.57 -3.84 1.69
CA ASP A 5 -8.70 -4.94 2.11
C ASP A 5 -7.23 -4.50 2.15
N ILE A 6 -6.73 -3.84 1.10
CA ILE A 6 -5.34 -3.34 1.05
C ILE A 6 -5.06 -2.33 2.16
N LYS A 7 -6.02 -1.44 2.44
CA LYS A 7 -5.87 -0.45 3.51
C LYS A 7 -5.80 -1.11 4.89
N LEU A 8 -6.64 -2.13 5.11
CA LEU A 8 -6.65 -2.90 6.35
C LEU A 8 -5.38 -3.72 6.51
N GLU A 9 -4.87 -4.30 5.42
CA GLU A 9 -3.62 -5.06 5.40
C GLU A 9 -2.41 -4.18 5.71
N ALA A 10 -2.31 -3.00 5.07
CA ALA A 10 -1.28 -2.02 5.38
C ALA A 10 -1.35 -1.57 6.85
N ALA A 11 -2.55 -1.23 7.34
CA ALA A 11 -2.76 -0.82 8.73
C ALA A 11 -2.39 -1.94 9.73
N GLY A 12 -2.79 -3.19 9.46
CA GLY A 12 -2.45 -4.35 10.27
C GLY A 12 -0.96 -4.70 10.24
N ALA A 13 -0.25 -4.32 9.18
CA ALA A 13 1.20 -4.42 9.07
C ALA A 13 1.95 -3.23 9.68
N GLY A 14 1.26 -2.20 10.17
CA GLY A 14 1.88 -0.96 10.64
C GLY A 14 2.46 -0.08 9.51
N VAL A 15 2.17 -0.43 8.25
CA VAL A 15 2.67 0.26 7.06
C VAL A 15 1.76 1.43 6.72
N LYS A 16 2.35 2.62 6.53
CA LYS A 16 1.63 3.81 6.10
C LYS A 16 1.50 3.85 4.57
N LEU A 17 0.38 4.39 4.08
CA LEU A 17 0.11 4.48 2.63
C LEU A 17 1.19 5.29 1.88
N TRP A 18 1.78 6.29 2.53
CA TRP A 18 2.87 7.08 1.94
C TRP A 18 4.15 6.25 1.73
N GLN A 19 4.43 5.24 2.57
CA GLN A 19 5.58 4.35 2.40
C GLN A 19 5.40 3.45 1.18
N ILE A 20 4.17 2.99 0.96
CA ILE A 20 3.81 2.20 -0.22
C ILE A 20 3.92 3.08 -1.47
N ALA A 21 3.42 4.32 -1.40
CA ALA A 21 3.51 5.28 -2.50
C ALA A 21 4.97 5.60 -2.86
N ASP A 22 5.83 5.79 -1.86
CA ASP A 22 7.27 6.00 -2.02
C ASP A 22 7.94 4.82 -2.74
N LYS A 23 7.65 3.59 -2.31
CA LYS A 23 8.13 2.36 -2.98
C LYS A 23 7.62 2.19 -4.40
N LEU A 24 6.40 2.63 -4.68
CA LEU A 24 5.82 2.65 -6.03
C LEU A 24 6.36 3.79 -6.90
N GLY A 25 7.16 4.72 -6.35
CA GLY A 25 7.65 5.89 -7.07
C GLY A 25 6.54 6.89 -7.43
N ILE A 26 5.44 6.91 -6.67
CA ILE A 26 4.30 7.80 -6.90
C ILE A 26 4.01 8.66 -5.67
N MET A 27 3.34 9.78 -5.88
CA MET A 27 2.88 10.63 -4.79
C MET A 27 1.78 9.93 -3.95
N ASP A 28 1.80 10.08 -2.62
CA ASP A 28 0.78 9.55 -1.71
C ASP A 28 -0.65 9.92 -2.14
N THR A 29 -0.85 11.15 -2.60
CA THR A 29 -2.16 11.62 -3.08
C THR A 29 -2.63 10.83 -4.30
N ASN A 30 -1.73 10.43 -5.20
CA ASN A 30 -2.04 9.57 -6.34
C ASN A 30 -2.37 8.16 -5.89
N PHE A 31 -1.61 7.60 -4.94
CA PHE A 31 -1.89 6.28 -4.38
C PHE A 31 -3.25 6.23 -3.67
N SER A 32 -3.55 7.21 -2.82
CA SER A 32 -4.83 7.37 -2.14
C SER A 32 -6.01 7.52 -3.12
N ARG A 33 -5.81 8.23 -4.24
CA ARG A 33 -6.79 8.32 -5.34
C ARG A 33 -6.96 6.98 -6.05
N LYS A 34 -5.87 6.27 -6.31
CA LYS A 34 -5.82 4.96 -6.99
C LYS A 34 -6.63 3.92 -6.21
N LEU A 35 -6.48 3.87 -4.88
CA LEU A 35 -7.24 2.96 -4.01
C LEU A 35 -8.76 3.19 -4.02
N ARG A 36 -9.26 4.33 -4.52
CA ARG A 36 -10.72 4.57 -4.63
C ARG A 36 -11.38 3.91 -5.84
N LYS A 37 -10.60 3.39 -6.79
CA LYS A 37 -11.06 2.70 -8.01
C LYS A 37 -10.71 1.21 -7.93
N GLU A 38 -11.45 0.36 -8.63
CA GLU A 38 -11.09 -1.07 -8.71
C GLU A 38 -9.68 -1.22 -9.33
N LEU A 39 -8.82 -1.99 -8.67
CA LEU A 39 -7.47 -2.31 -9.14
C LEU A 39 -7.45 -3.70 -9.78
N SER A 40 -6.58 -3.89 -10.76
CA SER A 40 -6.35 -5.24 -11.29
C SER A 40 -5.77 -6.16 -10.21
N THR A 41 -5.95 -7.46 -10.37
CA THR A 41 -5.37 -8.45 -9.44
C THR A 41 -3.85 -8.28 -9.31
N GLU A 42 -3.17 -8.02 -10.43
CA GLU A 42 -1.72 -7.80 -10.48
C GLU A 42 -1.29 -6.56 -9.68
N GLU A 43 -2.04 -5.46 -9.80
CA GLU A 43 -1.77 -4.24 -9.03
C GLU A 43 -1.96 -4.48 -7.52
N LYS A 44 -3.01 -5.22 -7.15
CA LYS A 44 -3.26 -5.57 -5.74
C LYS A 44 -2.11 -6.42 -5.19
N GLU A 45 -1.67 -7.41 -5.95
CA GLU A 45 -0.60 -8.32 -5.54
C GLU A 45 0.75 -7.59 -5.39
N HIS A 46 1.09 -6.71 -6.32
CA HIS A 46 2.28 -5.86 -6.21
C HIS A 46 2.22 -4.97 -4.95
N ILE A 47 1.08 -4.36 -4.65
CA ILE A 47 0.93 -3.55 -3.42
C ILE A 47 1.11 -4.43 -2.16
N ARG A 48 0.56 -5.65 -2.15
CA ARG A 48 0.72 -6.58 -1.02
C ARG A 48 2.17 -7.01 -0.82
N GLN A 49 2.92 -7.22 -1.90
CA GLN A 49 4.36 -7.49 -1.84
C GLN A 49 5.10 -6.32 -1.17
N ILE A 50 4.80 -5.08 -1.56
CA ILE A 50 5.39 -3.89 -0.94
C ILE A 50 5.02 -3.78 0.54
N ILE A 51 3.77 -4.09 0.92
CA ILE A 51 3.36 -4.11 2.33
C ILE A 51 4.17 -5.16 3.11
N ALA A 52 4.36 -6.36 2.55
CA ALA A 52 5.16 -7.42 3.16
C ALA A 52 6.64 -7.03 3.32
N GLU A 53 7.23 -6.37 2.31
CA GLU A 53 8.59 -5.82 2.39
C GLU A 53 8.72 -4.77 3.50
N LEU A 54 7.78 -3.83 3.57
CA LEU A 54 7.81 -2.74 4.54
C LEU A 54 7.53 -3.20 5.98
N LYS A 55 6.68 -4.21 6.15
CA LYS A 55 6.38 -4.82 7.46
C LYS A 55 7.65 -5.31 8.18
N GLY A 56 8.63 -5.83 7.44
CA GLY A 56 9.90 -6.29 7.98
C GLY A 56 10.93 -5.19 8.25
N GLY A 57 10.74 -3.98 7.68
CA GLY A 57 11.69 -2.87 7.76
C GLY A 57 11.29 -1.73 8.73
N ALA A 58 10.03 -1.64 9.12
CA ALA A 58 9.47 -0.51 9.89
C ALA A 58 9.72 -0.55 11.41
N ALA A 59 10.81 -1.19 11.87
CA ALA A 59 11.26 -1.14 13.26
C ALA A 59 12.44 -0.19 13.51
N ASN A 60 12.94 0.54 12.50
CA ASN A 60 14.05 1.47 12.67
C ASN A 60 13.71 2.83 12.05
N GLY A 61 13.27 3.77 12.89
CA GLY A 61 12.99 5.16 12.54
C GLY A 61 12.51 5.92 13.76
#